data_AF-A0AB38G533-F1
#
_entry.id   AF-A0AB38G533-F1
#
_cell.length_a   1.000
_cell.length_b   1.000
_cell.length_c   1.000
_cell.angle_alpha   90.00
_cell.angle_beta   90.00
_cell.angle_gamma   90.00
#
_symmetry.space_group_name_H-M   'P 1'
#
loop_
_entity.id
_entity.type
_entity.pdbx_description
1 polymer ?
#
loop_
_entity_poly.entity_id
_entity_poly.type
_entity_poly.pdbx_seq_one_letter_code
_entity_poly.pdbx_strand_id
1 'polypeptide(L)' 'MQKMTLKALRANSGLSQEKAAKKLGVAAATLSKWENAKSFPDAIEIGEIEKLYNTNYNDIIFLPRNTV' A
#
# COMPACT_ATOMS: atom_id res chain seq x y z
N MET A 1 11.69 2.71 -11.07
CA MET A 1 11.63 1.36 -10.44
C MET A 1 10.56 0.55 -11.17
N GLN A 2 10.40 -0.73 -10.86
CA GLN A 2 9.25 -1.49 -11.38
C GLN A 2 8.00 -1.10 -10.60
N LYS A 3 6.86 -0.95 -11.27
CA LYS A 3 5.59 -0.66 -10.59
C LYS A 3 5.11 -1.90 -9.83
N MET A 4 4.75 -1.74 -8.57
CA MET A 4 4.34 -2.86 -7.70
C MET A 4 3.03 -2.54 -7.00
N THR A 5 2.24 -3.58 -6.71
CA THR A 5 1.04 -3.41 -5.89
C THR A 5 1.42 -3.09 -4.45
N LEU A 6 0.53 -2.40 -3.71
CA LEU A 6 0.74 -2.13 -2.29
C LEU A 6 1.00 -3.41 -1.48
N LYS A 7 0.33 -4.50 -1.86
CA LYS A 7 0.53 -5.83 -1.29
C LYS A 7 1.94 -6.37 -1.55
N ALA A 8 2.45 -6.19 -2.76
CA ALA A 8 3.80 -6.62 -3.12
C ALA A 8 4.86 -5.81 -2.39
N LEU A 9 4.70 -4.49 -2.26
CA LEU A 9 5.58 -3.63 -1.46
C LEU A 9 5.63 -4.11 -0.01
N ARG A 10 4.46 -4.34 0.61
CA ARG A 10 4.35 -4.88 1.96
C ARG A 10 5.06 -6.23 2.12
N ALA A 11 4.81 -7.16 1.18
CA ALA A 11 5.40 -8.49 1.20
C ALA A 11 6.93 -8.46 1.03
N ASN A 12 7.44 -7.61 0.15
CA ASN A 12 8.88 -7.41 -0.06
C ASN A 12 9.58 -6.83 1.18
N SER A 13 8.87 -6.00 1.95
CA SER A 13 9.37 -5.50 3.24
C SER A 13 9.22 -6.49 4.40
N GLY A 14 8.70 -7.71 4.16
CA GLY A 14 8.52 -8.73 5.19
C GLY A 14 7.49 -8.35 6.27
N LEU A 15 6.58 -7.43 5.97
CA LEU A 15 5.60 -6.92 6.94
C LEU A 15 4.27 -7.67 6.84
N SER A 16 3.67 -7.99 7.99
CA SER A 16 2.25 -8.36 8.05
C SER A 16 1.38 -7.12 7.85
N GLN A 17 0.09 -7.31 7.50
CA GLN A 17 -0.85 -6.19 7.37
C GLN A 17 -0.95 -5.39 8.66
N GLU A 18 -0.98 -6.05 9.82
CA GLU A 18 -1.00 -5.37 11.13
C GLU A 18 0.24 -4.53 11.38
N LYS A 19 1.44 -5.07 11.10
CA LYS A 19 2.70 -4.35 11.31
C LYS A 19 2.81 -3.15 10.37
N ALA A 20 2.44 -3.33 9.10
CA ALA A 20 2.45 -2.26 8.12
C ALA A 20 1.43 -1.17 8.47
N ALA A 21 0.20 -1.54 8.84
CA ALA A 21 -0.84 -0.60 9.22
C ALA A 21 -0.45 0.21 10.47
N LYS A 22 0.15 -0.45 11.47
CA LYS A 22 0.70 0.23 12.65
C LYS A 22 1.76 1.26 12.31
N LYS A 23 2.66 0.95 11.36
CA LYS A 23 3.69 1.89 10.88
C LYS A 23 3.10 3.07 10.09
N LEU A 24 2.02 2.82 9.36
CA LEU A 24 1.29 3.83 8.57
C LEU A 24 0.28 4.64 9.41
N GLY A 25 0.11 4.32 10.69
CA GLY A 25 -0.86 5.00 11.56
C GLY A 25 -2.32 4.70 11.21
N VAL A 26 -2.61 3.61 10.50
CA VAL A 26 -3.97 3.23 10.09
C VAL A 26 -4.40 1.88 10.66
N ALA A 27 -5.70 1.59 10.59
CA ALA A 27 -6.21 0.27 10.95
C ALA A 27 -5.78 -0.79 9.92
N ALA A 28 -5.52 -2.02 10.38
CA ALA A 28 -5.20 -3.15 9.49
C ALA A 28 -6.29 -3.40 8.43
N ALA A 29 -7.55 -3.17 8.79
CA ALA A 29 -8.68 -3.22 7.87
C ALA A 29 -8.60 -2.15 6.76
N THR A 30 -8.11 -0.95 7.07
CA THR A 30 -7.92 0.13 6.09
C THR A 30 -6.83 -0.25 5.09
N LEU A 31 -5.69 -0.76 5.57
CA LEU A 31 -4.63 -1.25 4.69
C LEU A 31 -5.12 -2.40 3.79
N SER A 32 -5.89 -3.33 4.35
CA SER A 32 -6.49 -4.43 3.59
C SER A 32 -7.44 -3.92 2.49
N LYS A 33 -8.26 -2.90 2.78
CA LYS A 33 -9.13 -2.28 1.75
C LYS A 33 -8.31 -1.66 0.62
N TRP A 34 -7.21 -0.96 0.93
CA TRP A 34 -6.32 -0.39 -0.08
C TRP A 34 -5.66 -1.47 -0.94
N GLU A 35 -5.17 -2.55 -0.34
CA GLU A 35 -4.57 -3.68 -1.06
C GLU A 35 -5.57 -4.40 -1.98
N ASN A 36 -6.87 -4.33 -1.67
CA ASN A 36 -7.95 -4.94 -2.44
C ASN A 36 -8.75 -3.94 -3.29
N ALA A 37 -8.22 -2.72 -3.51
CA ALA A 37 -8.88 -1.67 -4.29
C ALA A 37 -10.31 -1.31 -3.83
N LYS A 38 -10.63 -1.51 -2.55
CA LYS A 38 -11.94 -1.17 -1.96
C LYS A 38 -12.02 0.29 -1.51
N SER A 39 -10.89 0.88 -1.17
CA SER A 39 -10.72 2.30 -0.87
C SER A 39 -9.32 2.72 -1.29
N PHE A 40 -9.04 4.01 -1.27
CA PHE A 40 -7.72 4.56 -1.61
C PHE A 40 -7.18 5.40 -0.43
N PRO A 41 -5.86 5.43 -0.24
CA PRO A 41 -5.24 6.34 0.71
C PRO A 41 -5.34 7.79 0.23
N ASP A 42 -5.45 8.73 1.17
CA ASP A 42 -5.34 10.16 0.89
C ASP A 42 -3.88 10.61 0.78
N ALA A 43 -3.64 11.88 0.42
CA ALA A 43 -2.30 12.43 0.21
C ALA A 43 -1.36 12.25 1.42
N ILE A 44 -1.90 12.30 2.63
CA ILE A 44 -1.12 12.10 3.87
C ILE A 44 -0.62 10.66 3.93
N GLU A 45 -1.52 9.68 3.78
CA GLU A 45 -1.15 8.26 3.83
C GLU A 45 -0.28 7.86 2.64
N ILE A 46 -0.47 8.44 1.46
CA ILE A 46 0.45 8.24 0.32
C ILE A 46 1.87 8.63 0.70
N GLY A 47 2.07 9.80 1.31
CA GLY A 47 3.39 10.24 1.77
C GLY A 47 4.01 9.30 2.79
N GLU A 48 3.22 8.73 3.70
CA GLU A 48 3.69 7.74 4.67
C GLU A 48 4.03 6.39 4.02
N ILE A 49 3.26 5.97 3.02
CA ILE A 49 3.53 4.75 2.22
C ILE A 49 4.83 4.91 1.43
N GLU A 50 5.04 6.06 0.78
CA GLU A 50 6.27 6.38 0.04
C GLU A 50 7.49 6.30 0.96
N LYS A 51 7.42 6.89 2.16
CA LYS A 51 8.49 6.82 3.16
C LYS A 51 8.71 5.41 3.69
N LEU A 52 7.63 4.67 4.01
CA LEU A 52 7.73 3.34 4.60
C LEU A 52 8.38 2.33 3.66
N TYR A 53 8.01 2.37 2.38
CA TYR A 53 8.50 1.42 1.37
C TYR A 53 9.60 1.97 0.49
N ASN A 54 10.07 3.20 0.77
CA ASN A 54 11.07 3.92 -0.02
C ASN A 54 10.76 3.85 -1.54
N THR A 55 9.52 4.17 -1.89
CA THR A 55 8.97 4.08 -3.24
C THR A 55 8.25 5.38 -3.60
N ASN A 56 8.00 5.64 -4.88
CA ASN A 56 7.23 6.79 -5.32
C ASN A 56 5.78 6.40 -5.60
N TYR A 57 4.84 7.32 -5.40
CA TYR A 57 3.42 7.14 -5.72
C TYR A 57 3.19 6.58 -7.12
N ASN A 58 3.92 7.06 -8.14
CA ASN A 58 3.79 6.59 -9.52
C ASN A 58 4.19 5.12 -9.72
N ASP A 59 4.96 4.57 -8.79
CA ASP A 59 5.39 3.18 -8.77
C ASP A 59 4.43 2.28 -7.97
N ILE A 60 3.41 2.84 -7.30
CA ILE A 60 2.43 2.07 -6.51
C ILE A 60 1.16 1.78 -7.32
N ILE A 61 0.81 0.51 -7.44
CA ILE A 61 -0.42 0.05 -8.09
C ILE A 61 -1.49 -0.19 -7.01
N PHE A 62 -2.43 0.76 -6.88
CA PHE A 62 -3.62 0.63 -6.03
C PHE A 62 -4.80 -0.05 -6.74
N LEU A 63 -4.82 0.00 -8.06
CA LEU A 63 -5.86 -0.59 -8.92
C LEU A 63 -5.24 -1.69 -9.79
N PRO A 64 -5.15 -2.95 -9.32
CA PRO A 64 -4.80 -4.04 -10.22
C PRO A 64 -5.95 -4.19 -11.24
N ARG A 65 -5.63 -4.07 -12.54
CA ARG A 65 -6.62 -4.25 -13.62
C ARG A 65 -7.27 -5.63 -13.46
N ASN A 66 -8.56 -5.64 -13.14
CA ASN A 66 -9.39 -6.83 -13.22
C ASN A 66 -9.84 -6.95 -14.69
N THR A 67 -9.00 -7.53 -15.55
CA THR A 67 -9.48 -8.00 -16.86
C THR A 67 -10.44 -9.15 -16.60
N VAL A 68 -11.73 -8.90 -16.83
CA VAL A 68 -12.77 -9.92 -16.98
C VAL A 68 -12.52 -10.79 -18.19
#